data_AF-A0A1B6Z556-F1
#
_entry.id   AF-A0A1B6Z556-F1
#
_cell.length_a   1.000
_cell.length_b   1.000
_cell.length_c   1.000
_cell.angle_alpha   90.00
_cell.angle_beta   90.00
_cell.angle_gamma   90.00
#
_symmetry.space_group_name_H-M   'P 1'
#
loop_
_entity.id
_entity.type
_entity.pdbx_description
1 polymer ?
#
loop_
_entity_poly.entity_id
_entity_poly.type
_entity_poly.pdbx_seq_one_letter_code
_entity_poly.pdbx_strand_id
1 'polypeptide(L)'
;MFIFAELDDKFSLNDLQFDRFSDDGLMVNQAKYQGLELIELILSGMTFVIAHQRTGENIADRSRRGFEYIFCAPETGNLPNISISLSENLLHGKDVPAVHQINFKLGQIIGEMVKAKAVAWMPARKIFGYEFFTDMVDQHQADGLSPASIHIAISDDAFGSRTASG
;
A
#
# COMPACT_ATOMS: atom_id res chain seq x y z
N MET A 1 -2.76 0.16 -1.92
CA MET A 1 -1.98 0.91 -0.89
C MET A 1 -1.35 2.12 -1.56
N PHE A 2 -1.11 3.19 -0.82
CA PHE A 2 -0.32 4.33 -1.29
C PHE A 2 0.80 4.63 -0.31
N ILE A 3 1.98 4.91 -0.82
CA ILE A 3 3.19 5.21 -0.05
C ILE A 3 3.59 6.65 -0.37
N PHE A 4 3.54 7.52 0.63
CA PHE A 4 3.83 8.94 0.46
C PHE A 4 5.27 9.24 0.80
N ALA A 5 5.95 9.94 -0.09
CA ALA A 5 7.34 10.32 0.08
C ALA A 5 7.63 11.65 -0.63
N GLU A 6 8.73 12.29 -0.23
CA GLU A 6 9.30 13.41 -0.98
C GLU A 6 10.07 12.83 -2.17
N LEU A 7 9.45 12.83 -3.35
CA LEU A 7 10.04 12.35 -4.59
C LEU A 7 10.40 13.54 -5.49
N ASP A 8 11.59 13.50 -6.08
CA ASP A 8 12.03 14.50 -7.06
C ASP A 8 11.16 14.43 -8.32
N ASP A 9 10.99 15.56 -9.03
CA ASP A 9 10.22 15.61 -10.27
C ASP A 9 10.76 14.69 -11.37
N LYS A 10 12.04 14.29 -11.29
CA LYS A 10 12.69 13.34 -12.21
C LYS A 10 12.61 11.90 -11.74
N PHE A 11 12.05 11.64 -10.55
CA PHE A 11 11.93 10.30 -10.00
C PHE A 11 11.21 9.37 -10.99
N SER A 12 11.81 8.20 -11.18
CA SER A 12 11.29 7.09 -11.94
C SER A 12 11.17 5.86 -11.05
N LEU A 13 10.17 5.02 -11.31
CA LEU A 13 10.09 3.70 -10.65
C LEU A 13 11.31 2.82 -10.93
N ASN A 14 12.06 3.11 -12.00
CA ASN A 14 13.32 2.43 -12.32
C ASN A 14 14.47 2.80 -11.39
N ASP A 15 14.34 3.88 -10.61
CA ASP A 15 15.34 4.28 -9.62
C ASP A 15 15.28 3.39 -8.36
N LEU A 16 14.22 2.58 -8.22
CA LEU A 16 14.03 1.65 -7.13
C LEU A 16 14.92 0.40 -7.30
N GLN A 17 15.75 0.14 -6.30
CA GLN A 17 16.73 -0.95 -6.29
C GLN A 17 16.12 -2.25 -5.75
N PHE A 18 15.18 -2.82 -6.51
CA PHE A 18 14.50 -4.06 -6.15
C PHE A 18 15.40 -5.30 -6.16
N ASP A 19 16.53 -5.23 -6.85
CA ASP A 19 17.56 -6.28 -6.91
C ASP A 19 18.09 -6.65 -5.52
N ARG A 20 18.11 -5.72 -4.57
CA ARG A 20 18.49 -5.96 -3.18
C ARG A 20 17.58 -6.94 -2.43
N PHE A 21 16.39 -7.20 -2.96
CA PHE A 21 15.37 -8.07 -2.36
C PHE A 21 15.15 -9.35 -3.18
N SER A 22 16.06 -9.69 -4.10
CA SER A 22 15.96 -10.92 -4.89
C SER A 22 16.00 -12.17 -4.02
N ASP A 23 16.78 -12.14 -2.93
CA ASP A 23 16.93 -13.25 -1.99
C ASP A 23 15.65 -13.48 -1.17
N ASP A 24 14.82 -12.43 -1.02
CA ASP A 24 13.47 -12.52 -0.46
C ASP A 24 12.42 -13.02 -1.48
N GLY A 25 12.85 -13.39 -2.69
CA GLY A 25 11.99 -13.85 -3.77
C GLY A 25 11.19 -12.74 -4.45
N LEU A 26 11.60 -11.47 -4.30
CA LEU A 26 11.02 -10.37 -5.06
C LEU A 26 11.52 -10.40 -6.51
N MET A 27 10.60 -10.48 -7.46
CA MET A 27 10.90 -10.39 -8.88
C MET A 27 10.21 -9.17 -9.49
N VAL A 28 10.86 -8.60 -10.50
CA VAL A 28 10.38 -7.42 -11.22
C VAL A 28 10.11 -7.78 -12.67
N ASN A 29 8.90 -7.47 -13.16
CA ASN A 29 8.54 -7.59 -14.56
C ASN A 29 8.14 -6.23 -15.14
N GLN A 30 9.05 -5.66 -15.94
CA GLN A 30 8.84 -4.40 -16.65
C GLN A 30 8.35 -4.62 -18.09
N ALA A 31 8.48 -5.84 -18.63
CA ALA A 31 8.17 -6.12 -20.03
C ALA A 31 6.68 -5.91 -20.36
N LYS A 32 5.79 -6.26 -19.41
CA LYS A 32 4.34 -6.14 -19.56
C LYS A 32 3.85 -4.70 -19.70
N TYR A 33 4.57 -3.74 -19.13
CA TYR A 33 4.17 -2.34 -19.06
C TYR A 33 5.17 -1.39 -19.74
N GLN A 34 5.92 -1.87 -20.74
CA GLN A 34 6.87 -1.06 -21.49
C GLN A 34 6.22 0.22 -22.05
N GLY A 35 6.85 1.36 -21.79
CA GLY A 35 6.36 2.68 -22.20
C GLY A 35 5.31 3.30 -21.27
N LEU A 36 4.94 2.63 -20.18
CA LEU A 36 4.08 3.16 -19.13
C LEU A 36 4.89 3.38 -17.84
N GLU A 37 4.48 4.31 -16.99
CA GLU A 37 5.07 4.51 -15.65
C GLU A 37 4.52 3.46 -14.65
N LEU A 38 4.62 2.18 -15.01
CA LEU A 38 4.15 1.04 -14.23
C LEU A 38 5.20 -0.07 -14.16
N ILE A 39 5.27 -0.74 -13.02
CA ILE A 39 6.10 -1.93 -12.84
C ILE A 39 5.26 -3.05 -12.23
N GLU A 40 5.40 -4.28 -12.73
CA GLU A 40 4.85 -5.45 -12.08
C GLU A 40 5.87 -6.03 -11.09
N LEU A 41 5.43 -6.25 -9.85
CA LEU A 41 6.21 -6.91 -8.80
C LEU A 41 5.59 -8.27 -8.51
N ILE A 42 6.43 -9.28 -8.32
CA ILE A 42 6.01 -10.63 -7.94
C ILE A 42 6.72 -10.99 -6.65
N LEU A 43 5.97 -11.31 -5.61
CA LEU A 43 6.51 -11.74 -4.31
C LEU A 43 5.69 -12.92 -3.80
N SER A 44 6.35 -14.01 -3.40
CA SER A 44 5.67 -15.25 -2.97
C SER A 44 4.64 -15.77 -3.99
N GLY A 45 4.91 -15.61 -5.29
CA GLY A 45 3.99 -15.99 -6.38
C GLY A 45 2.78 -15.07 -6.55
N MET A 46 2.66 -14.00 -5.75
CA MET A 46 1.59 -13.01 -5.85
C MET A 46 2.05 -11.80 -6.67
N THR A 47 1.19 -11.34 -7.58
CA THR A 47 1.53 -10.29 -8.54
C THR A 47 0.84 -8.97 -8.22
N PHE A 48 1.62 -7.91 -8.12
CA PHE A 48 1.22 -6.55 -7.80
C PHE A 48 1.69 -5.59 -8.89
N VAL A 49 0.98 -4.49 -9.05
CA VAL A 49 1.35 -3.41 -9.97
C VAL A 49 1.63 -2.16 -9.16
N ILE A 50 2.78 -1.54 -9.43
CA ILE A 50 3.14 -0.26 -8.82
C ILE A 50 3.11 0.87 -9.86
N ALA A 51 2.72 2.06 -9.41
CA ALA A 51 2.63 3.26 -10.24
C ALA A 51 3.14 4.48 -9.46
N HIS A 52 3.85 5.39 -10.12
CA HIS A 52 4.22 6.68 -9.55
C HIS A 52 3.11 7.70 -9.82
N GLN A 53 2.61 8.36 -8.78
CA GLN A 53 1.62 9.42 -8.86
C GLN A 53 2.27 10.74 -8.47
N ARG A 54 2.60 11.54 -9.50
CA ARG A 54 3.37 12.79 -9.39
C ARG A 54 2.62 13.91 -8.67
N THR A 55 1.29 13.99 -8.82
CA THR A 55 0.47 14.92 -8.06
C THR A 55 -0.30 14.17 -6.97
N GLY A 56 -0.12 14.60 -5.71
CA GLY A 56 -0.91 14.14 -4.56
C GLY A 56 -2.41 14.49 -4.65
N GLU A 57 -2.83 15.13 -5.75
CA GLU A 57 -4.18 15.60 -6.08
C GLU A 57 -5.26 14.53 -5.92
N ASN A 58 -4.91 13.24 -6.02
CA ASN A 58 -5.90 12.18 -5.91
C ASN A 58 -6.16 11.66 -4.50
N ILE A 59 -5.29 11.89 -3.52
CA ILE A 59 -5.54 11.37 -2.16
C ILE A 59 -5.90 12.49 -1.19
N ALA A 60 -5.40 13.71 -1.34
CA ALA A 60 -5.87 14.83 -0.52
C ALA A 60 -7.33 15.23 -0.81
N ASP A 61 -7.79 15.04 -2.06
CA ASP A 61 -9.21 15.25 -2.42
C ASP A 61 -10.08 14.03 -2.05
N ARG A 62 -9.51 12.82 -2.02
CA ARG A 62 -10.18 11.61 -1.48
C ARG A 62 -10.16 11.55 0.06
N SER A 63 -9.16 12.13 0.73
CA SER A 63 -9.03 12.18 2.20
C SER A 63 -10.04 13.14 2.83
N ARG A 64 -10.48 14.16 2.08
CA ARG A 64 -11.65 14.99 2.42
C ARG A 64 -12.96 14.20 2.48
N ARG A 65 -13.01 12.97 1.96
CA ARG A 65 -14.14 12.05 2.08
C ARG A 65 -13.68 10.77 2.78
N GLY A 66 -13.53 10.80 4.10
CA GLY A 66 -13.62 9.61 4.95
C GLY A 66 -12.37 8.75 5.07
N PHE A 67 -11.18 9.35 5.18
CA PHE A 67 -10.05 8.64 5.78
C PHE A 67 -9.96 8.93 7.28
N GLU A 68 -9.63 7.91 8.05
CA GLU A 68 -9.37 8.04 9.48
C GLU A 68 -7.87 7.94 9.74
N TYR A 69 -7.34 8.91 10.48
CA TYR A 69 -5.95 8.92 10.92
C TYR A 69 -5.84 8.12 12.21
N ILE A 70 -4.82 7.27 12.32
CA ILE A 70 -4.47 6.66 13.58
C ILE A 70 -3.41 7.55 14.25
N PHE A 71 -3.73 8.07 15.43
CA PHE A 71 -2.96 9.03 16.23
C PHE A 71 -2.90 10.46 15.69
N CYS A 72 -2.10 10.73 14.65
CA CYS A 72 -1.91 12.07 14.09
C CYS A 72 -2.00 12.04 12.57
N ALA A 73 -2.55 13.10 11.98
CA ALA A 73 -2.56 13.23 10.52
C ALA A 73 -1.13 13.48 10.03
N PRO A 74 -0.52 12.56 9.26
CA PRO A 74 0.77 12.85 8.65
C PRO A 74 0.59 13.96 7.60
N GLU A 75 1.62 14.79 7.40
CA GLU A 75 1.62 15.87 6.41
C GLU A 75 1.69 15.30 4.98
N THR A 76 0.58 14.74 4.49
CA THR A 76 0.51 14.07 3.17
C THR A 76 -0.13 14.91 2.08
N GLY A 77 -0.58 16.13 2.40
CA GLY A 77 -1.55 16.90 1.63
C GLY A 77 -1.20 17.14 0.16
N ASN A 78 0.07 17.11 -0.22
CA ASN A 78 0.52 17.25 -1.61
C ASN A 78 1.69 16.32 -1.98
N LEU A 79 2.05 15.37 -1.11
CA LEU A 79 3.21 14.52 -1.38
C LEU A 79 2.92 13.61 -2.60
N PRO A 80 3.88 13.48 -3.53
CA PRO A 80 3.88 12.39 -4.49
C PRO A 80 3.72 11.05 -3.78
N ASN A 81 3.17 10.06 -4.49
CA ASN A 81 3.02 8.74 -3.92
C ASN A 81 3.31 7.62 -4.91
N ILE A 82 3.70 6.46 -4.37
CA ILE A 82 3.74 5.22 -5.11
C ILE A 82 2.50 4.42 -4.72
N SER A 83 1.65 4.10 -5.70
CA SER A 83 0.50 3.23 -5.48
C SER A 83 0.91 1.77 -5.69
N ILE A 84 0.47 0.88 -4.79
CA ILE A 84 0.56 -0.58 -4.95
C ILE A 84 -0.85 -1.13 -5.09
N SER A 85 -1.11 -1.78 -6.23
CA SER A 85 -2.39 -2.39 -6.58
C SER A 85 -2.22 -3.89 -6.81
N LEU A 86 -3.28 -4.66 -6.56
CA LEU A 86 -3.32 -6.06 -6.97
C LEU A 86 -3.38 -6.14 -8.50
N SER A 87 -2.67 -7.09 -9.09
CA SER A 87 -2.87 -7.42 -10.50
C SER A 87 -4.26 -8.02 -10.74
N GLU A 88 -4.69 -8.07 -11.99
CA GLU A 88 -5.99 -8.62 -12.40
C GLU A 88 -6.24 -10.03 -11.83
N ASN A 89 -5.19 -10.87 -11.79
CA ASN A 89 -5.25 -12.25 -11.32
C ASN A 89 -5.51 -12.36 -9.81
N LEU A 90 -5.29 -11.29 -9.04
CA LEU A 90 -5.50 -11.25 -7.60
C LEU A 90 -6.65 -10.34 -7.18
N LEU A 91 -7.42 -9.75 -8.11
CA LEU A 91 -8.52 -8.84 -7.78
C LEU A 91 -9.56 -9.48 -6.84
N HIS A 92 -9.85 -10.77 -7.02
CA HIS A 92 -10.77 -11.52 -6.15
C HIS A 92 -10.13 -12.00 -4.85
N GLY A 93 -8.79 -11.95 -4.74
CA GLY A 93 -8.03 -12.28 -3.54
C GLY A 93 -7.89 -11.13 -2.56
N LYS A 94 -8.55 -10.00 -2.80
CA LYS A 94 -8.39 -8.77 -2.01
C LYS A 94 -8.72 -8.90 -0.52
N ASP A 95 -9.46 -9.92 -0.12
CA ASP A 95 -9.86 -10.18 1.29
C ASP A 95 -9.10 -11.37 1.89
N VAL A 96 -8.15 -11.95 1.15
CA VAL A 96 -7.34 -13.08 1.61
C VAL A 96 -6.22 -12.56 2.52
N PRO A 97 -6.09 -13.05 3.77
CA PRO A 97 -5.08 -12.56 4.71
C PRO A 97 -3.64 -12.62 4.18
N ALA A 98 -3.29 -13.70 3.48
CA ALA A 98 -1.97 -13.84 2.87
C ALA A 98 -1.69 -12.75 1.82
N VAL A 99 -2.72 -12.28 1.10
CA VAL A 99 -2.56 -11.18 0.13
C VAL A 99 -2.30 -9.87 0.85
N HIS A 100 -2.95 -9.61 1.99
CA HIS A 100 -2.66 -8.44 2.83
C HIS A 100 -1.24 -8.47 3.36
N GLN A 101 -0.79 -9.60 3.88
CA GLN A 101 0.57 -9.78 4.39
C GLN A 101 1.63 -9.44 3.35
N ILE A 102 1.49 -9.98 2.13
CA ILE A 102 2.45 -9.69 1.06
C ILE A 102 2.35 -8.23 0.61
N ASN A 103 1.14 -7.64 0.55
CA ASN A 103 0.97 -6.22 0.22
C ASN A 103 1.61 -5.30 1.29
N PHE A 104 1.49 -5.65 2.57
CA PHE A 104 2.15 -4.94 3.67
C PHE A 104 3.67 -5.05 3.60
N LYS A 105 4.21 -6.23 3.32
CA LYS A 105 5.65 -6.43 3.12
C LYS A 105 6.18 -5.60 1.95
N LEU A 106 5.47 -5.57 0.82
CA LEU A 106 5.81 -4.68 -0.30
C LEU A 106 5.74 -3.19 0.09
N GLY A 107 4.75 -2.83 0.91
CA GLY A 107 4.63 -1.52 1.51
C GLY A 107 5.87 -1.09 2.30
N GLN A 108 6.39 -2.00 3.14
CA GLN A 108 7.62 -1.76 3.90
C GLN A 108 8.82 -1.60 2.95
N ILE A 109 9.04 -2.57 2.05
CA ILE A 109 10.17 -2.57 1.10
C ILE A 109 10.23 -1.28 0.29
N ILE A 110 9.12 -0.92 -0.37
CA ILE A 110 9.08 0.30 -1.20
C ILE A 110 9.20 1.54 -0.34
N GLY A 111 8.53 1.57 0.81
CA GLY A 111 8.59 2.69 1.73
C GLY A 111 10.01 2.97 2.23
N GLU A 112 10.82 1.94 2.44
CA GLU A 112 12.21 2.07 2.88
C GLU A 112 13.05 2.70 1.77
N MET A 113 12.92 2.20 0.54
CA MET A 113 13.65 2.71 -0.62
C MET A 113 13.41 4.20 -0.86
N VAL A 114 12.18 4.67 -0.64
CA VAL A 114 11.80 6.07 -0.87
C VAL A 114 11.79 6.94 0.38
N LYS A 115 12.16 6.38 1.55
CA LYS A 115 12.09 7.08 2.84
C LYS A 115 10.69 7.66 3.09
N ALA A 116 9.69 6.79 3.01
CA ALA A 116 8.29 7.17 3.12
C ALA A 116 8.00 7.90 4.43
N LYS A 117 7.09 8.87 4.34
CA LYS A 117 6.55 9.62 5.48
C LYS A 117 5.28 8.98 6.03
N ALA A 118 4.47 8.42 5.12
CA ALA A 118 3.18 7.85 5.46
C ALA A 118 2.76 6.76 4.49
N VAL A 119 1.79 5.95 4.92
CA VAL A 119 1.15 4.93 4.10
C VAL A 119 -0.36 5.05 4.24
N ALA A 120 -1.08 5.05 3.12
CA ALA A 120 -2.53 4.88 3.11
C ALA A 120 -2.91 3.45 2.71
N TRP A 121 -3.72 2.82 3.54
CA TRP A 121 -4.33 1.52 3.28
C TRP A 121 -5.80 1.70 2.89
N MET A 122 -6.08 1.51 1.60
CA MET A 122 -7.40 1.79 1.04
C MET A 122 -8.54 0.91 1.53
N PRO A 123 -8.37 -0.42 1.69
CA PRO A 123 -9.42 -1.27 2.24
C PRO A 123 -9.88 -0.87 3.64
N ALA A 124 -9.06 -0.11 4.37
CA ALA A 124 -9.37 0.39 5.71
C ALA A 124 -9.67 1.90 5.74
N ARG A 125 -9.43 2.60 4.63
CA ARG A 125 -9.41 4.07 4.55
C ARG A 125 -8.58 4.68 5.68
N LYS A 126 -7.46 4.05 6.05
CA LYS A 126 -6.55 4.52 7.09
C LYS A 126 -5.30 5.11 6.49
N ILE A 127 -4.79 6.18 7.11
CA ILE A 127 -3.45 6.70 6.87
C ILE A 127 -2.64 6.55 8.15
N PHE A 128 -1.44 6.01 7.99
CA PHE A 128 -0.47 5.75 9.05
C PHE A 128 0.79 6.58 8.80
N GLY A 129 1.45 7.05 9.86
CA GLY A 129 2.86 7.42 9.77
C GLY A 129 3.69 6.19 9.40
N TYR A 130 4.74 6.35 8.60
CA TYR A 130 5.48 5.20 8.07
C TYR A 130 6.14 4.36 9.17
N GLU A 131 6.72 4.98 10.20
CA GLU A 131 7.31 4.27 11.35
C GLU A 131 6.26 3.41 12.09
N PHE A 132 5.08 3.98 12.36
CA PHE A 132 4.00 3.22 12.97
C PHE A 132 3.53 2.07 12.06
N PHE A 133 3.51 2.31 10.75
CA PHE A 133 3.18 1.27 9.78
C PHE A 133 4.20 0.13 9.81
N THR A 134 5.51 0.41 9.83
CA THR A 134 6.54 -0.62 9.88
C THR A 134 6.45 -1.45 11.16
N ASP A 135 6.32 -0.81 12.32
CA ASP A 135 6.18 -1.51 13.60
C ASP A 135 4.95 -2.43 13.62
N MET A 136 3.84 -1.94 13.05
CA MET A 136 2.59 -2.66 12.95
C MET A 136 2.69 -3.89 12.03
N VAL A 137 3.42 -3.78 10.92
CA VAL A 137 3.66 -4.91 10.02
C VAL A 137 4.66 -5.91 10.61
N ASP A 138 5.71 -5.45 11.29
CA ASP A 138 6.68 -6.33 11.96
C ASP A 138 6.01 -7.14 13.07
N GLN A 139 5.16 -6.49 13.88
CA GLN A 139 4.36 -7.18 14.88
C GLN A 139 3.41 -8.21 14.24
N HIS A 140 2.78 -7.86 13.11
CA HIS A 140 1.91 -8.79 12.40
C HIS A 140 2.67 -10.06 11.95
N GLN A 141 3.89 -9.88 11.43
CA GLN A 141 4.73 -10.98 10.96
C GLN A 141 5.25 -11.84 12.11
N ALA A 142 5.58 -11.24 13.25
CA ALA A 142 6.09 -11.95 14.42
C ALA A 142 5.00 -12.77 15.14
N ASP A 143 3.83 -12.16 15.37
CA ASP A 143 2.76 -12.77 16.17
C ASP A 143 1.77 -13.59 15.33
N GLY A 144 1.80 -13.46 14.00
CA GLY A 144 0.84 -14.06 13.07
C GLY A 144 -0.58 -13.48 13.18
N LEU A 145 -0.83 -12.58 14.13
CA LEU A 145 -2.09 -11.91 14.38
C LEU A 145 -2.14 -10.60 13.61
N SER A 146 -3.20 -10.36 12.83
CA SER A 146 -3.37 -9.09 12.15
C SER A 146 -3.70 -7.99 13.16
N PRO A 147 -3.00 -6.84 13.12
CA PRO A 147 -3.23 -5.72 14.02
C PRO A 147 -4.71 -5.33 14.05
N ALA A 148 -5.25 -5.08 15.25
CA ALA A 148 -6.64 -4.69 15.43
C ALA A 148 -7.01 -3.44 14.59
N SER A 149 -6.04 -2.55 14.38
CA SER A 149 -6.13 -1.37 13.52
C SER A 149 -6.41 -1.69 12.04
N ILE A 150 -6.00 -2.87 11.56
CA ILE A 150 -6.32 -3.39 10.22
C ILE A 150 -7.71 -4.05 10.22
N HIS A 151 -8.04 -4.82 11.27
CA HIS A 151 -9.30 -5.54 11.36
C HIS A 151 -10.54 -4.66 11.52
N ILE A 152 -10.49 -3.65 12.41
CA ILE A 152 -11.62 -2.75 12.69
C ILE A 152 -12.11 -2.08 11.39
N ALA A 153 -11.20 -1.84 10.46
CA ALA A 153 -11.51 -1.14 9.22
C ALA A 153 -11.98 -2.07 8.08
N ILE A 154 -11.60 -3.35 8.09
CA ILE A 154 -12.13 -4.35 7.13
C ILE A 154 -13.54 -4.79 7.55
N SER A 155 -13.83 -4.87 8.85
CA SER A 155 -15.17 -5.25 9.34
C SER A 155 -16.26 -4.25 8.95
N ASP A 156 -15.92 -2.96 8.86
CA ASP A 156 -16.88 -1.92 8.48
C ASP A 156 -17.27 -1.99 6.99
N ASP A 157 -16.37 -2.47 6.12
CA ASP A 157 -16.64 -2.69 4.69
C ASP A 157 -17.29 -4.06 4.40
N ALA A 158 -17.07 -5.07 5.26
CA ALA A 158 -17.65 -6.41 5.10
C ALA A 158 -19.13 -6.51 5.55
N PHE A 159 -19.64 -5.53 6.29
CA PHE A 159 -21.04 -5.45 6.74
C PHE A 159 -21.91 -4.48 5.94
N GLY A 160 -21.64 -4.35 4.64
CA GLY A 160 -22.61 -3.78 3.70
C GLY A 160 -23.95 -4.53 3.75
N SER A 161 -24.96 -3.90 4.33
CA SER A 161 -26.38 -4.30 4.41
C SER A 161 -26.70 -5.51 5.31
N ARG A 162 -27.11 -5.23 6.55
CA ARG A 162 -28.26 -5.92 7.17
C ARG A 162 -29.37 -4.90 7.44
N THR A 163 -30.52 -5.20 6.86
CA THR A 163 -31.81 -4.51 6.94
C THR A 163 -32.17 -4.03 8.35
N ALA A 164 -32.66 -2.79 8.45
CA ALA A 164 -33.55 -2.40 9.54
C ALA A 164 -34.94 -2.15 8.95
N SER A 165 -35.77 -3.18 8.96
CA SER A 165 -37.22 -3.01 9.01
C SER A 165 -37.59 -2.75 10.46
N GLY A 166 -38.07 -1.54 10.73
CA GLY A 166 -38.77 -1.14 11.94
C GLY A 166 -40.00 -0.34 11.54
#